data_AF-A0A662Q360-F1
#
_entry.id   AF-A0A662Q360-F1
#
_cell.length_a   1.000
_cell.length_b   1.000
_cell.length_c   1.000
_cell.angle_alpha   90.00
_cell.angle_beta   90.00
_cell.angle_gamma   90.00
#
_symmetry.space_group_name_H-M   'P 1'
#
loop_
_entity.id
_entity.type
_entity.pdbx_description
1 polymer ?
#
loop_
_entity_poly.entity_id
_entity_poly.type
_entity_poly.pdbx_seq_one_letter_code
_entity_poly.pdbx_strand_id
1 'polypeptide(L)'
;TLLSLEQRVTELEDLRPAVRVQDKAILKLRAELDKLRREFERRLEIDRLSSRIEDLKLKLELHTLPSFLQPAKMSTHVLYSSCRRGEVPVVGLEGRFIDFLVLNYPSIDYVLYSKKRFFGEKLLLRPPGTPTISKGMIIMEPTSPESILDYSEYQHGKYLLEKLVDKPVITLNGVRLGRIMDFVIGVQSRSLSILAVKVDLDAEISNKVGEKVILLPSNRISPEETHMLALANFIKI
;
A
#
# COMPACT_ATOMS: atom_id res chain seq x y z
N THR A 1 -22.57 -6.03 -6.41
CA THR A 1 -21.20 -5.51 -6.20
C THR A 1 -21.24 -3.98 -6.28
N LEU A 2 -20.30 -3.27 -5.63
CA LEU A 2 -20.25 -1.78 -5.62
C LEU A 2 -20.34 -1.17 -7.03
N LEU A 3 -19.67 -1.79 -8.01
CA LEU A 3 -19.73 -1.42 -9.42
C LEU A 3 -21.15 -1.42 -10.01
N SER A 4 -21.99 -2.38 -9.63
CA SER A 4 -23.37 -2.50 -10.14
C SER A 4 -24.30 -1.43 -9.54
N LEU A 5 -23.95 -0.87 -8.37
CA LEU A 5 -24.67 0.26 -7.77
C LEU A 5 -24.23 1.59 -8.39
N GLU A 6 -22.94 1.77 -8.65
CA GLU A 6 -22.42 2.96 -9.36
C GLU A 6 -23.04 3.09 -10.75
N GLN A 7 -23.03 2.02 -11.56
CA GLN A 7 -23.62 2.02 -12.90
C GLN A 7 -25.10 2.44 -12.90
N ARG A 8 -25.88 1.96 -11.94
CA ARG A 8 -27.29 2.31 -11.79
C ARG A 8 -27.53 3.76 -11.36
N VAL A 9 -26.63 4.34 -10.56
CA VAL A 9 -26.74 5.75 -10.15
C VAL A 9 -26.45 6.67 -11.33
N THR A 10 -25.44 6.34 -12.14
CA THR A 10 -25.06 7.13 -13.32
C THR A 10 -26.14 7.12 -14.40
N GLU A 11 -26.72 5.95 -14.71
CA GLU A 11 -27.83 5.82 -15.68
C GLU A 11 -29.07 6.65 -15.31
N LEU A 12 -29.29 6.88 -14.02
CA LEU A 12 -30.43 7.65 -13.51
C LEU A 12 -30.17 9.17 -13.46
N GLU A 13 -28.90 9.61 -13.38
CA GLU A 13 -28.55 11.03 -13.41
C GLU A 13 -28.74 11.66 -14.79
N ASP A 14 -28.55 10.87 -15.86
CA ASP A 14 -28.72 11.29 -17.26
C ASP A 14 -30.19 11.53 -17.65
N LEU A 15 -31.15 11.07 -16.85
CA LEU A 15 -32.59 11.16 -17.16
C LEU A 15 -33.27 12.46 -16.69
N ARG A 16 -32.56 13.58 -16.50
CA ARG A 16 -33.19 14.85 -16.06
C ARG A 16 -34.02 15.52 -17.17
N PRO A 17 -35.36 15.64 -17.07
CA PRO A 17 -36.15 16.43 -18.00
C PRO A 17 -36.35 17.87 -17.46
N ALA A 18 -36.37 18.83 -18.37
CA ALA A 18 -36.87 20.18 -18.11
C ALA A 18 -38.36 20.13 -17.73
N VAL A 19 -38.73 20.95 -16.74
CA VAL A 19 -39.94 20.84 -15.92
C VAL A 19 -41.26 20.99 -16.72
N ARG A 20 -42.32 20.23 -16.38
CA ARG A 20 -43.60 20.71 -15.77
C ARG A 20 -44.88 19.86 -15.99
N VAL A 21 -44.85 18.52 -15.86
CA VAL A 21 -45.95 17.71 -15.27
C VAL A 21 -45.27 16.48 -14.64
N GLN A 22 -45.28 16.34 -13.31
CA GLN A 22 -44.59 15.22 -12.66
C GLN A 22 -45.54 14.03 -12.58
N ASP A 23 -45.35 13.07 -13.48
CA ASP A 23 -45.98 11.76 -13.39
C ASP A 23 -45.66 11.13 -12.02
N LYS A 24 -46.68 10.53 -11.40
CA LYS A 24 -46.57 9.83 -10.10
C LYS A 24 -45.47 8.75 -10.11
N ALA A 25 -45.15 8.22 -11.29
CA ALA A 25 -44.04 7.30 -11.53
C ALA A 25 -42.66 7.99 -11.38
N ILE A 26 -42.49 9.21 -11.91
CA ILE A 26 -41.25 9.99 -11.81
C ILE A 26 -40.98 10.38 -10.34
N LEU A 27 -42.03 10.74 -9.59
CA LEU A 27 -41.91 11.01 -8.15
C LEU A 27 -41.47 9.77 -7.35
N LYS A 28 -41.98 8.58 -7.68
CA LYS A 28 -41.55 7.32 -7.05
C LYS A 28 -40.08 6.99 -7.38
N LEU A 29 -39.67 7.14 -8.64
CA LEU A 29 -38.29 6.90 -9.06
C LEU A 29 -37.30 7.84 -8.37
N ARG A 30 -37.66 9.11 -8.18
CA ARG A 30 -36.85 10.07 -7.41
C ARG A 30 -36.72 9.66 -5.94
N ALA A 31 -37.80 9.22 -5.31
CA ALA A 31 -37.76 8.76 -3.93
C ALA A 31 -36.91 7.48 -3.77
N GLU A 32 -36.97 6.55 -4.72
CA GLU A 32 -36.10 5.38 -4.75
C GLU A 32 -34.63 5.75 -4.97
N LEU A 33 -34.35 6.69 -5.87
CA LEU A 33 -33.01 7.22 -6.11
C LEU A 33 -32.44 7.88 -4.86
N ASP A 34 -33.20 8.72 -4.17
CA ASP A 34 -32.78 9.35 -2.91
C ASP A 34 -32.52 8.31 -1.82
N LYS A 35 -33.35 7.25 -1.75
CA LYS A 35 -33.15 6.15 -0.80
C LYS A 35 -31.88 5.36 -1.11
N LEU A 36 -31.62 5.08 -2.39
CA LEU A 36 -30.42 4.39 -2.85
C LEU A 36 -29.16 5.24 -2.63
N ARG A 37 -29.23 6.56 -2.85
CA ARG A 37 -28.13 7.49 -2.54
C ARG A 37 -27.78 7.48 -1.07
N ARG A 38 -28.78 7.60 -0.18
CA ARG A 38 -28.54 7.54 1.27
C ARG A 38 -27.93 6.21 1.70
N GLU A 39 -28.39 5.11 1.14
CA GLU A 39 -27.83 3.78 1.43
C GLU A 39 -26.40 3.65 0.87
N PHE A 40 -26.10 4.23 -0.29
CA PHE A 40 -24.76 4.28 -0.86
C PHE A 40 -23.81 5.11 0.00
N GLU A 41 -24.22 6.32 0.40
CA GLU A 41 -23.45 7.19 1.31
C GLU A 41 -23.20 6.49 2.65
N ARG A 42 -24.21 5.84 3.22
CA ARG A 42 -24.06 5.05 4.45
C ARG A 42 -23.05 3.92 4.30
N ARG A 43 -23.05 3.21 3.17
CA ARG A 43 -22.07 2.13 2.90
C ARG A 43 -20.66 2.67 2.70
N LEU A 44 -20.51 3.80 2.00
CA LEU A 44 -19.22 4.49 1.89
C LEU A 44 -18.69 4.91 3.27
N GLU A 45 -19.57 5.40 4.14
CA GLU A 45 -19.20 5.76 5.51
C GLU A 45 -18.80 4.54 6.33
N ILE A 46 -19.54 3.43 6.23
CA ILE A 46 -19.18 2.14 6.86
C ILE A 46 -17.83 1.63 6.37
N ASP A 47 -17.56 1.69 5.05
CA ASP A 47 -16.28 1.28 4.47
C ASP A 47 -15.14 2.17 4.97
N ARG A 48 -15.33 3.49 5.02
CA ARG A 48 -14.36 4.44 5.58
C ARG A 48 -14.09 4.19 7.07
N LEU A 49 -15.14 3.95 7.85
CA LEU A 49 -15.01 3.67 9.29
C LEU A 49 -14.33 2.31 9.53
N SER A 50 -14.65 1.29 8.74
CA SER A 50 -14.01 -0.03 8.82
C SER A 50 -12.53 0.05 8.49
N SER A 51 -12.18 0.77 7.41
CA SER A 51 -10.79 1.08 7.07
C SER A 51 -10.07 1.81 8.22
N ARG A 52 -10.72 2.81 8.82
CA ARG A 52 -10.14 3.57 9.94
C ARG A 52 -9.98 2.72 11.20
N ILE A 53 -10.90 1.79 11.48
CA ILE A 53 -10.78 0.85 12.61
C ILE A 53 -9.61 -0.10 12.38
N GLU A 54 -9.44 -0.64 11.19
CA GLU A 54 -8.30 -1.52 10.88
C GLU A 54 -6.96 -0.77 10.90
N ASP A 55 -6.89 0.44 10.34
CA ASP A 55 -5.71 1.31 10.44
C ASP A 55 -5.35 1.57 11.91
N LEU A 56 -6.36 1.84 12.75
CA LEU A 56 -6.17 2.02 14.17
C LEU A 56 -5.75 0.72 14.87
N LYS A 57 -6.27 -0.45 14.47
CA LYS A 57 -5.83 -1.75 14.99
C LYS A 57 -4.38 -2.04 14.62
N LEU A 58 -3.99 -1.85 13.37
CA LEU A 58 -2.61 -2.03 12.93
C LEU A 58 -1.67 -1.04 13.62
N LYS A 59 -2.06 0.24 13.69
CA LYS A 59 -1.29 1.24 14.44
C LYS A 59 -1.17 0.84 15.91
N LEU A 60 -2.26 0.39 16.53
CA LEU A 60 -2.24 -0.11 17.90
C LEU A 60 -1.26 -1.27 18.00
N GLU A 61 -1.38 -2.32 17.19
CA GLU A 61 -0.45 -3.45 17.17
C GLU A 61 1.01 -2.98 17.04
N LEU A 62 1.32 -2.13 16.05
CA LEU A 62 2.67 -1.60 15.81
C LEU A 62 3.19 -0.69 16.94
N HIS A 63 2.31 0.05 17.64
CA HIS A 63 2.69 1.02 18.67
C HIS A 63 2.62 0.49 20.12
N THR A 64 1.77 -0.50 20.42
CA THR A 64 1.44 -0.92 21.80
C THR A 64 2.07 -2.23 22.24
N LEU A 65 2.92 -2.87 21.43
CA LEU A 65 3.58 -4.12 21.84
C LEU A 65 5.03 -3.88 22.31
N PRO A 66 5.28 -3.98 23.64
CA PRO A 66 6.59 -4.34 24.19
C PRO A 66 6.98 -5.81 23.97
N SER A 67 6.19 -6.61 23.23
CA SER A 67 6.42 -8.05 23.03
C SER A 67 6.48 -8.43 21.55
N PHE A 68 7.71 -8.65 21.11
CA PHE A 68 8.20 -9.71 20.21
C PHE A 68 7.25 -10.21 19.11
N LEU A 69 7.61 -9.87 17.86
CA LEU A 69 7.33 -10.67 16.66
C LEU A 69 5.85 -10.86 16.35
N GLN A 70 5.23 -9.82 15.80
CA GLN A 70 3.88 -9.92 15.29
C GLN A 70 3.81 -10.99 14.18
N PRO A 71 2.93 -11.99 14.32
CA PRO A 71 2.64 -12.91 13.24
C PRO A 71 2.11 -12.10 12.05
N ALA A 72 2.58 -12.42 10.84
CA ALA A 72 2.09 -11.78 9.63
C ALA A 72 0.63 -12.19 9.35
N LYS A 73 -0.34 -11.54 10.01
CA LYS A 73 -1.75 -11.63 9.63
C LYS A 73 -2.00 -10.75 8.41
N MET A 74 -2.75 -11.29 7.44
CA MET A 74 -3.15 -10.53 6.25
C MET A 74 -4.27 -9.57 6.66
N SER A 75 -3.97 -8.28 6.79
CA SER A 75 -4.99 -7.23 6.77
C SER A 75 -5.37 -6.93 5.32
N THR A 76 -6.65 -6.63 5.07
CA THR A 76 -7.16 -6.26 3.75
C THR A 76 -6.92 -4.79 3.39
N HIS A 77 -6.31 -4.02 4.28
CA HIS A 77 -6.09 -2.57 4.15
C HIS A 77 -4.62 -2.15 4.17
N VAL A 78 -3.70 -3.11 4.29
CA VAL A 78 -2.26 -2.90 4.12
C VAL A 78 -1.80 -3.69 2.93
N LEU A 79 -0.89 -3.12 2.15
CA LEU A 79 -0.40 -3.75 0.94
C LEU A 79 0.93 -4.43 1.21
N TYR A 80 1.02 -5.72 0.92
CA TYR A 80 2.32 -6.38 0.78
C TYR A 80 2.89 -6.02 -0.57
N SER A 81 4.11 -5.46 -0.57
CA SER A 81 4.73 -4.85 -1.75
C SER A 81 4.87 -5.82 -2.91
N SER A 82 4.76 -7.14 -2.69
CA SER A 82 4.77 -8.15 -3.75
C SER A 82 5.92 -7.95 -4.74
N CYS A 83 7.04 -7.33 -4.31
CA CYS A 83 8.17 -6.98 -5.19
C CYS A 83 8.72 -8.23 -5.91
N ARG A 84 8.63 -9.41 -5.28
CA ARG A 84 8.99 -10.70 -5.92
C ARG A 84 8.13 -11.07 -7.14
N ARG A 85 6.90 -10.57 -7.20
CA ARG A 85 5.93 -10.87 -8.26
C ARG A 85 5.68 -9.69 -9.19
N GLY A 86 6.08 -8.47 -8.81
CA GLY A 86 5.84 -7.25 -9.59
C GLY A 86 4.35 -6.97 -9.77
N GLU A 87 3.54 -7.33 -8.76
CA GLU A 87 2.07 -7.42 -8.86
C GLU A 87 1.35 -6.31 -8.10
N VAL A 88 2.03 -5.23 -7.68
CA VAL A 88 1.35 -4.15 -6.93
C VAL A 88 0.30 -3.48 -7.82
N PRO A 89 -0.99 -3.56 -7.47
CA PRO A 89 -2.01 -2.82 -8.18
C PRO A 89 -1.94 -1.35 -7.77
N VAL A 90 -1.48 -0.51 -8.71
CA VAL A 90 -1.43 0.95 -8.55
C VAL A 90 -2.38 1.60 -9.55
N VAL A 91 -3.39 2.28 -9.05
CA VAL A 91 -4.34 3.08 -9.84
C VAL A 91 -3.78 4.48 -10.04
N GLY A 92 -3.87 4.97 -11.27
CA GLY A 92 -3.43 6.31 -11.64
C GLY A 92 -2.08 6.35 -12.36
N LEU A 93 -1.39 5.21 -12.54
CA LEU A 93 -0.19 5.12 -13.40
C LEU A 93 -0.57 4.96 -14.87
N GLU A 94 0.13 5.67 -15.75
CA GLU A 94 0.01 5.50 -17.20
C GLU A 94 0.97 4.43 -17.72
N GLY A 95 0.95 3.25 -17.10
CA GLY A 95 1.89 2.18 -17.40
C GLY A 95 1.87 1.05 -16.39
N ARG A 96 2.86 0.16 -16.47
CA ARG A 96 2.98 -1.00 -15.60
C ARG A 96 3.90 -0.68 -14.42
N PHE A 97 3.41 -0.88 -13.20
CA PHE A 97 4.25 -0.83 -12.00
C PHE A 97 5.43 -1.79 -12.10
N ILE A 98 6.59 -1.36 -11.60
CA ILE A 98 7.80 -2.19 -11.50
C ILE A 98 8.22 -2.32 -10.05
N ASP A 99 8.53 -1.20 -9.39
CA ASP A 99 9.03 -1.21 -8.02
C ASP A 99 8.85 0.14 -7.31
N PHE A 100 9.21 0.20 -6.04
CA PHE A 100 9.32 1.44 -5.27
C PHE A 100 10.77 1.89 -5.14
N LEU A 101 10.99 3.20 -5.24
CA LEU A 101 12.27 3.83 -4.96
C LEU A 101 12.24 4.46 -3.56
N VAL A 102 13.17 4.04 -2.70
CA VAL A 102 13.29 4.45 -1.31
C VAL A 102 14.65 5.11 -1.10
N LEU A 103 14.69 6.43 -1.22
CA LEU A 103 15.86 7.26 -0.95
C LEU A 103 15.97 7.55 0.55
N ASN A 104 14.84 7.81 1.20
CA ASN A 104 14.76 8.20 2.60
C ASN A 104 13.91 7.20 3.39
N TYR A 105 14.49 6.05 3.71
CA TYR A 105 13.80 5.01 4.48
C TYR A 105 13.26 5.57 5.81
N PRO A 106 11.99 5.29 6.19
CA PRO A 106 11.06 4.31 5.58
C PRO A 106 10.09 4.90 4.54
N SER A 107 10.27 6.14 4.11
CA SER A 107 9.39 6.80 3.14
C SER A 107 9.63 6.26 1.73
N ILE A 108 8.55 6.11 0.95
CA ILE A 108 8.65 5.78 -0.46
C ILE A 108 8.62 7.09 -1.26
N ASP A 109 9.77 7.44 -1.85
CA ASP A 109 9.95 8.71 -2.55
C ASP A 109 9.34 8.68 -3.96
N TYR A 110 9.46 7.55 -4.66
CA TYR A 110 8.93 7.40 -6.03
C TYR A 110 8.38 6.00 -6.29
N VAL A 111 7.45 5.93 -7.25
CA VAL A 111 6.99 4.70 -7.88
C VAL A 111 7.67 4.57 -9.24
N LEU A 112 8.41 3.48 -9.43
CA LEU A 112 9.01 3.12 -10.72
C LEU A 112 7.99 2.34 -11.55
N TYR A 113 7.77 2.77 -12.79
CA TYR A 113 6.86 2.11 -13.71
C TYR A 113 7.38 2.19 -15.14
N SER A 114 6.96 1.25 -15.99
CA SER A 114 7.22 1.31 -17.42
C SER A 114 6.03 1.83 -18.20
N LYS A 115 6.32 2.62 -19.24
CA LYS A 115 5.34 3.10 -20.21
C LYS A 115 5.77 2.69 -21.61
N LYS A 116 4.90 1.97 -22.32
CA LYS A 116 5.10 1.65 -23.74
C LYS A 116 5.11 2.93 -24.57
N ARG A 117 6.06 3.03 -25.49
CA ARG A 117 6.13 4.10 -26.50
C ARG A 117 6.15 3.48 -27.89
N PHE A 118 6.07 4.32 -28.92
CA PHE A 118 6.15 3.88 -30.32
C PHE A 118 7.44 3.08 -30.61
N PHE A 119 8.55 3.44 -29.94
CA PHE A 119 9.80 2.69 -29.95
C PHE A 119 10.15 2.26 -28.53
N GLY A 120 9.88 0.99 -28.22
CA GLY A 120 10.30 0.34 -26.98
C GLY A 120 9.52 0.77 -25.74
N GLU A 121 10.18 0.63 -24.60
CA GLU A 121 9.62 0.83 -23.28
C GLU A 121 10.48 1.86 -22.53
N LYS A 122 9.82 2.83 -21.90
CA LYS A 122 10.49 3.86 -21.10
C LYS A 122 10.21 3.63 -19.62
N LEU A 123 11.27 3.68 -18.81
CA LEU A 123 11.19 3.59 -17.36
C LEU A 123 11.05 4.99 -16.76
N LEU A 124 10.05 5.17 -15.90
CA LEU A 124 9.67 6.48 -15.36
C LEU A 124 9.52 6.39 -13.84
N LEU A 125 9.98 7.43 -13.15
CA LEU A 125 9.76 7.62 -11.72
C LEU A 125 8.68 8.66 -11.52
N ARG A 126 7.68 8.32 -10.71
CA ARG A 126 6.60 9.25 -10.34
C ARG A 126 6.53 9.43 -8.82
N PRO A 127 6.52 10.67 -8.31
CA PRO A 127 6.27 10.90 -6.90
C PRO A 127 4.85 10.45 -6.52
N PRO A 128 4.65 9.85 -5.33
CA PRO A 128 3.36 9.30 -4.94
C PRO A 128 2.28 10.35 -4.67
N GLY A 129 2.66 11.61 -4.39
CA GLY A 129 1.73 12.67 -4.01
C GLY A 129 1.08 12.39 -2.65
N THR A 130 -0.25 12.49 -2.58
CA THR A 130 -1.07 12.13 -1.40
C THR A 130 -1.88 10.85 -1.67
N PRO A 131 -1.24 9.68 -1.70
CA PRO A 131 -1.93 8.44 -2.06
C PRO A 131 -2.87 7.98 -0.95
N THR A 132 -3.82 7.13 -1.34
CA THR A 132 -4.64 6.34 -0.41
C THR A 132 -4.50 4.86 -0.74
N ILE A 133 -4.68 3.99 0.26
CA ILE A 133 -4.79 2.55 0.02
C ILE A 133 -6.23 2.15 0.25
N SER A 134 -6.84 1.52 -0.76
CA SER A 134 -8.20 1.01 -0.67
C SER A 134 -8.27 -0.35 -1.34
N LYS A 135 -8.84 -1.33 -0.64
CA LYS A 135 -9.02 -2.71 -1.13
C LYS A 135 -7.73 -3.34 -1.67
N GLY A 136 -6.61 -3.11 -0.98
CA GLY A 136 -5.31 -3.63 -1.40
C GLY A 136 -4.77 -3.02 -2.69
N MET A 137 -5.21 -1.80 -3.05
CA MET A 137 -4.68 -1.03 -4.19
C MET A 137 -4.17 0.32 -3.72
N ILE A 138 -3.06 0.78 -4.31
CA ILE A 138 -2.57 2.15 -4.11
C ILE A 138 -3.29 3.04 -5.12
N ILE A 139 -4.02 4.04 -4.64
CA ILE A 139 -4.72 5.02 -5.46
C ILE A 139 -3.93 6.32 -5.40
N MET A 140 -3.40 6.74 -6.55
CA MET A 140 -2.61 7.96 -6.69
C MET A 140 -3.40 9.02 -7.45
N GLU A 141 -3.37 10.25 -6.95
CA GLU A 141 -3.95 11.40 -7.64
C GLU A 141 -3.15 11.74 -8.91
N PRO A 142 -3.79 12.34 -9.94
CA PRO A 142 -3.09 12.84 -11.11
C PRO A 142 -1.91 13.72 -10.71
N THR A 143 -0.78 13.55 -11.41
CA THR A 143 0.42 14.36 -11.17
C THR A 143 0.78 15.11 -12.43
N SER A 144 1.46 16.25 -12.29
CA SER A 144 1.88 17.03 -13.45
C SER A 144 3.01 16.31 -14.19
N PRO A 145 3.06 16.34 -15.54
CA PRO A 145 4.09 15.64 -16.31
C PRO A 145 5.52 16.03 -15.94
N GLU A 146 5.74 17.27 -15.50
CA GLU A 146 7.05 17.82 -15.13
C GLU A 146 7.63 17.18 -13.87
N SER A 147 6.78 16.60 -13.04
CA SER A 147 7.19 15.87 -11.83
C SER A 147 7.61 14.43 -12.10
N ILE A 148 7.37 13.92 -13.32
CA ILE A 148 7.70 12.55 -13.72
C ILE A 148 9.11 12.54 -14.30
N LEU A 149 10.00 11.79 -13.66
CA LEU A 149 11.42 11.74 -14.01
C LEU A 149 11.72 10.52 -14.89
N ASP A 150 12.73 10.63 -15.74
CA ASP A 150 13.24 9.50 -16.52
C ASP A 150 14.18 8.66 -15.68
N TYR A 151 13.86 7.38 -15.47
CA TYR A 151 14.69 6.54 -14.61
C TYR A 151 16.07 6.26 -15.19
N SER A 152 16.23 6.27 -16.53
CA SER A 152 17.55 5.99 -17.14
C SER A 152 18.62 7.02 -16.79
N GLU A 153 18.22 8.20 -16.32
CA GLU A 153 19.14 9.25 -15.86
C GLU A 153 19.66 8.99 -14.44
N TYR A 154 19.09 8.01 -13.73
CA TYR A 154 19.40 7.72 -12.34
C TYR A 154 20.09 6.34 -12.21
N GLN A 155 21.38 6.34 -11.88
CA GLN A 155 22.11 5.12 -11.44
C GLN A 155 21.73 4.67 -10.01
N HIS A 156 20.46 4.81 -9.66
CA HIS A 156 19.95 4.64 -8.29
C HIS A 156 19.34 3.25 -8.05
N GLY A 157 19.72 2.25 -8.86
CA GLY A 157 19.25 0.87 -8.72
C GLY A 157 19.39 0.29 -7.31
N LYS A 158 20.36 0.76 -6.53
CA LYS A 158 20.56 0.35 -5.12
C LYS A 158 19.44 0.76 -4.16
N TYR A 159 18.63 1.76 -4.52
CA TYR A 159 17.52 2.28 -3.70
C TYR A 159 16.16 1.68 -4.07
N LEU A 160 16.13 0.76 -5.03
CA LEU A 160 14.94 0.00 -5.37
C LEU A 160 14.61 -0.99 -4.25
N LEU A 161 13.34 -1.04 -3.86
CA LEU A 161 12.88 -1.87 -2.74
C LEU A 161 13.10 -3.36 -3.01
N GLU A 162 13.00 -3.80 -4.26
CA GLU A 162 13.32 -5.17 -4.69
C GLU A 162 14.76 -5.57 -4.32
N LYS A 163 15.71 -4.62 -4.32
CA LYS A 163 17.12 -4.92 -3.99
C LYS A 163 17.31 -5.18 -2.52
N LEU A 164 16.34 -4.84 -1.68
CA LEU A 164 16.36 -5.16 -0.26
C LEU A 164 15.74 -6.53 0.02
N VAL A 165 15.01 -7.13 -0.93
CA VAL A 165 14.47 -8.49 -0.78
C VAL A 165 15.62 -9.50 -0.73
N ASP A 166 15.45 -10.57 0.05
CA ASP A 166 16.43 -11.63 0.31
C ASP A 166 17.71 -11.19 1.03
N LYS A 167 17.92 -9.89 1.26
CA LYS A 167 19.00 -9.42 2.13
C LYS A 167 18.80 -9.94 3.56
N PRO A 168 19.90 -10.25 4.27
CA PRO A 168 19.82 -10.69 5.65
C PRO A 168 19.33 -9.56 6.57
N VAL A 169 18.64 -9.95 7.64
CA VAL A 169 18.34 -9.06 8.75
C VAL A 169 19.28 -9.39 9.90
N ILE A 170 20.05 -8.41 10.34
CA ILE A 170 21.06 -8.58 11.39
C ILE A 170 20.73 -7.62 12.53
N THR A 171 20.81 -8.06 13.76
CA THR A 171 20.64 -7.21 14.95
C THR A 171 21.89 -6.38 15.23
N LEU A 172 21.77 -5.35 16.06
CA LEU A 172 22.92 -4.53 16.51
C LEU A 172 24.07 -5.35 17.13
N ASN A 173 23.79 -6.48 17.77
CA ASN A 173 24.80 -7.37 18.34
C ASN A 173 25.32 -8.43 17.36
N GLY A 174 25.02 -8.30 16.05
CA GLY A 174 25.56 -9.18 15.00
C GLY A 174 24.83 -10.51 14.82
N VAL A 175 23.69 -10.72 15.49
CA VAL A 175 22.90 -11.94 15.33
C VAL A 175 22.07 -11.84 14.05
N ARG A 176 22.20 -12.82 13.15
CA ARG A 176 21.34 -12.93 11.98
C ARG A 176 19.97 -13.47 12.40
N LEU A 177 18.92 -12.70 12.14
CA LEU A 177 17.55 -13.12 12.39
C LEU A 177 17.01 -14.01 11.27
N GLY A 178 17.37 -13.69 10.03
CA GLY A 178 16.84 -14.36 8.85
C GLY A 178 17.03 -13.52 7.58
N ARG A 179 16.03 -13.53 6.69
CA ARG A 179 16.05 -12.82 5.41
C ARG A 179 14.74 -12.11 5.12
N ILE A 180 14.81 -11.05 4.34
CA ILE A 180 13.65 -10.24 3.98
C ILE A 180 12.82 -10.96 2.92
N MET A 181 11.55 -11.18 3.23
CA MET A 181 10.59 -11.73 2.29
C MET A 181 9.94 -10.65 1.43
N ASP A 182 9.45 -9.61 2.09
CA ASP A 182 8.58 -8.59 1.51
C ASP A 182 8.47 -7.38 2.46
N PHE A 183 7.80 -6.33 2.01
CA PHE A 183 7.55 -5.10 2.76
C PHE A 183 6.06 -4.87 2.93
N VAL A 184 5.69 -4.31 4.07
CA VAL A 184 4.34 -3.87 4.38
C VAL A 184 4.27 -2.38 4.07
N ILE A 185 3.49 -2.00 3.07
CA ILE A 185 3.35 -0.63 2.59
C ILE A 185 2.01 -0.07 3.05
N GLY A 186 2.06 1.16 3.56
CA GLY A 186 0.91 1.89 4.07
C GLY A 186 0.97 3.38 3.74
N VAL A 187 -0.05 4.11 4.19
CA VAL A 187 -0.06 5.58 4.15
C VAL A 187 0.10 6.10 5.58
N GLN A 188 1.18 6.85 5.81
CA GLN A 188 1.44 7.51 7.09
C GLN A 188 1.60 9.01 6.84
N SER A 189 0.91 9.86 7.61
CA SER A 189 0.99 11.32 7.46
C SER A 189 0.78 11.82 6.02
N ARG A 190 -0.12 11.16 5.27
CA ARG A 190 -0.43 11.40 3.84
C ARG A 190 0.68 11.04 2.84
N SER A 191 1.75 10.39 3.26
CA SER A 191 2.79 9.86 2.37
C SER A 191 2.74 8.34 2.32
N LEU A 192 3.18 7.77 1.19
CA LEU A 192 3.41 6.33 1.09
C LEU A 192 4.67 5.95 1.87
N SER A 193 4.57 4.95 2.73
CA SER A 193 5.66 4.56 3.62
C SER A 193 5.70 3.05 3.83
N ILE A 194 6.89 2.53 4.11
CA ILE A 194 7.09 1.17 4.61
C ILE A 194 6.72 1.18 6.10
N LEU A 195 5.71 0.41 6.49
CA LEU A 195 5.27 0.28 7.88
C LEU A 195 6.04 -0.83 8.62
N ALA A 196 6.35 -1.91 7.93
CA ALA A 196 7.09 -3.04 8.48
C ALA A 196 7.81 -3.84 7.38
N VAL A 197 8.78 -4.64 7.80
CA VAL A 197 9.53 -5.57 6.97
C VAL A 197 9.14 -6.99 7.36
N LYS A 198 8.75 -7.81 6.39
CA LYS A 198 8.43 -9.22 6.60
C LYS A 198 9.69 -10.06 6.51
N VAL A 199 10.00 -10.81 7.56
CA VAL A 199 11.25 -11.57 7.68
C VAL A 199 10.95 -13.06 7.84
N ASP A 200 11.55 -13.88 6.98
CA ASP A 200 11.64 -15.34 7.13
C ASP A 200 12.79 -15.62 8.09
N LEU A 201 12.47 -16.11 9.28
CA LEU A 201 13.44 -16.36 10.33
C LEU A 201 14.30 -17.59 10.00
N ASP A 202 15.57 -17.52 10.37
CA ASP A 202 16.46 -18.69 10.34
C ASP A 202 15.95 -19.73 11.37
N ALA A 203 16.14 -21.02 11.06
CA ALA A 203 15.52 -22.13 11.81
C ALA A 203 15.80 -22.08 13.33
N GLU A 204 17.01 -21.67 13.72
CA GLU A 204 17.38 -21.55 15.14
C GLU A 204 16.53 -20.48 15.85
N ILE A 205 16.33 -19.34 15.20
CA ILE A 205 15.54 -18.23 15.74
C ILE A 205 14.06 -18.58 15.71
N SER A 206 13.56 -19.14 14.61
CA SER A 206 12.15 -19.54 14.50
C SER A 206 11.76 -20.58 15.56
N ASN A 207 12.65 -21.52 15.88
CA ASN A 207 12.40 -22.53 16.91
C ASN A 207 12.31 -21.92 18.32
N LYS A 208 13.11 -20.88 18.61
CA LYS A 208 13.07 -20.15 19.89
C LYS A 208 11.82 -19.28 20.02
N VAL A 209 11.41 -18.67 18.91
CA VAL A 209 10.28 -17.75 18.85
C VAL A 209 8.93 -18.49 18.75
N GLY A 210 8.92 -19.68 18.14
CA GLY A 210 7.70 -20.42 17.80
C GLY A 210 7.04 -19.97 16.50
N GLU A 211 7.62 -19.03 15.76
CA GLU A 211 7.09 -18.48 14.51
C GLU A 211 8.17 -18.54 13.42
N LYS A 212 7.76 -18.90 12.19
CA LYS A 212 8.68 -18.92 11.04
C LYS A 212 8.85 -17.55 10.40
N VAL A 213 7.81 -16.71 10.45
CA VAL A 213 7.76 -15.43 9.76
C VAL A 213 7.27 -14.35 10.70
N ILE A 214 7.94 -13.20 10.66
CA ILE A 214 7.66 -12.09 11.55
C ILE A 214 7.52 -10.78 10.77
N LEU A 215 6.89 -9.79 11.40
CA LEU A 215 6.93 -8.39 10.97
C LEU A 215 7.84 -7.58 11.90
N LEU A 216 8.83 -6.91 11.34
CA LEU A 216 9.67 -5.93 12.03
C LEU A 216 9.20 -4.51 11.68
N PRO A 217 8.72 -3.72 12.66
CA PRO A 217 8.30 -2.34 12.41
C PRO A 217 9.41 -1.50 11.76
N SER A 218 9.05 -0.65 10.82
CA SER A 218 10.04 0.12 10.04
C SER A 218 10.86 1.09 10.87
N ASN A 219 10.35 1.56 12.01
CA ASN A 219 11.10 2.39 12.96
C ASN A 219 12.11 1.60 13.83
N ARG A 220 12.18 0.27 13.69
CA ARG A 220 13.11 -0.61 14.42
C ARG A 220 14.16 -1.25 13.52
N ILE A 221 14.20 -0.89 12.25
CA ILE A 221 15.08 -1.50 11.26
C ILE A 221 15.53 -0.46 10.25
N SER A 222 16.78 -0.48 9.82
CA SER A 222 17.32 0.44 8.82
C SER A 222 18.06 -0.31 7.72
N PRO A 223 18.03 0.17 6.46
CA PRO A 223 18.82 -0.40 5.39
C PRO A 223 20.30 -0.06 5.54
N GLU A 224 21.13 -1.08 5.38
CA GLU A 224 22.58 -1.01 5.19
C GLU A 224 22.93 -1.51 3.79
N GLU A 225 24.20 -1.37 3.39
CA GLU A 225 24.64 -1.75 2.04
C GLU A 225 24.33 -3.22 1.73
N THR A 226 24.60 -4.13 2.67
CA THR A 226 24.49 -5.58 2.47
C THR A 226 23.36 -6.26 3.24
N HIS A 227 22.74 -5.57 4.20
CA HIS A 227 21.75 -6.13 5.12
C HIS A 227 20.73 -5.08 5.57
N MET A 228 19.72 -5.48 6.33
CA MET A 228 18.94 -4.55 7.15
C MET A 228 19.36 -4.70 8.61
N LEU A 229 19.72 -3.60 9.24
CA LEU A 229 20.12 -3.55 10.64
C LEU A 229 18.89 -3.36 11.52
N ALA A 230 18.56 -4.36 12.35
CA ALA A 230 17.50 -4.26 13.34
C ALA A 230 18.06 -3.71 14.66
N LEU A 231 17.34 -2.77 15.28
CA LEU A 231 17.62 -2.13 16.58
C LEU A 231 17.45 -3.09 17.78
N ALA A 232 17.75 -4.35 17.55
CA ALA A 232 17.18 -5.46 18.25
C ALA A 232 18.08 -5.99 19.36
N ASN A 233 17.82 -5.60 20.61
CA ASN A 233 18.25 -6.35 21.81
C ASN A 233 17.39 -7.62 22.01
N PHE A 234 17.15 -8.39 20.94
CA PHE A 234 15.95 -9.24 20.84
C PHE A 234 16.07 -10.60 21.53
N ILE A 235 17.24 -10.99 22.01
CA ILE A 235 17.40 -12.28 22.70
C ILE A 235 18.47 -12.09 23.77
N LYS A 236 18.09 -12.16 25.06
CA LYS A 236 19.03 -12.72 26.04
C LYS A 236 19.15 -14.18 25.63
N ILE A 237 20.19 -14.51 24.86
CA ILE A 237 20.57 -15.91 24.68
C ILE A 237 21.06 -16.41 26.04
#